data_AF-A0A1H7H748-F1
#
_entry.id   AF-A0A1H7H748-F1
#
_cell.length_a   1.000
_cell.length_b   1.000
_cell.length_c   1.000
_cell.angle_alpha   90.00
_cell.angle_beta   90.00
_cell.angle_gamma   90.00
#
_symmetry.space_group_name_H-M   'P 1'
#
loop_
_entity.id
_entity.type
_entity.pdbx_description
1 polymer ?
#
loop_
_entity_poly.entity_id
_entity_poly.type
_entity_poly.pdbx_seq_one_letter_code
_entity_poly.pdbx_strand_id
1 'polypeptide(L)'
;MKRLLISLTLLTTILTAGIFSAAYVRNADARIQDLCAEIREQAVANTDPSANINELCTCWQNHCKILSFLENFNSVTAISAEMSRLPALSSADPADLIEQIDFISEQCRLLSQRHIPNLHSLL
;
A
#
# COMPACT_ATOMS: atom_id res chain seq x y z
N MET A 1 -41.02 15.16 2.62
CA MET A 1 -40.22 14.62 3.75
C MET A 1 -39.54 13.30 3.43
N LYS A 2 -40.24 12.24 2.97
CA LYS A 2 -39.62 10.93 2.65
C LYS A 2 -38.43 11.00 1.66
N ARG A 3 -38.56 11.77 0.57
CA ARG A 3 -37.47 11.95 -0.42
C ARG A 3 -36.24 12.63 0.17
N LEU A 4 -36.44 13.57 1.10
CA LEU A 4 -35.36 14.31 1.74
C LEU A 4 -34.58 13.43 2.71
N LEU A 5 -35.27 12.54 3.44
CA LEU A 5 -34.64 11.50 4.27
C LEU A 5 -33.81 10.52 3.43
N ILE A 6 -34.34 10.02 2.31
CA ILE A 6 -33.60 9.13 1.41
C ILE A 6 -32.33 9.83 0.89
N SER A 7 -32.43 11.08 0.44
CA SER A 7 -31.28 11.87 0.00
C SER A 7 -30.25 12.06 1.12
N LEU A 8 -30.70 12.32 2.35
CA LEU A 8 -29.82 12.50 3.50
C LEU A 8 -29.07 11.20 3.83
N THR A 9 -29.78 10.06 3.88
CA THR A 9 -29.18 8.74 4.10
C THR A 9 -28.17 8.40 3.01
N LEU A 10 -28.50 8.66 1.75
CA LEU A 10 -27.58 8.41 0.63
C LEU A 10 -26.30 9.24 0.77
N LEU A 11 -26.44 10.54 1.08
CA LEU A 11 -25.32 11.45 1.26
C LEU A 11 -24.41 10.99 2.41
N THR A 12 -25.00 10.62 3.55
CA THR A 12 -24.24 10.12 4.70
C THR A 12 -23.50 8.83 4.39
N THR A 13 -24.10 7.90 3.64
CA THR A 13 -23.45 6.64 3.26
C THR A 13 -22.29 6.86 2.30
N ILE A 14 -22.42 7.80 1.35
CA ILE A 14 -21.35 8.14 0.42
C ILE A 14 -20.17 8.79 1.18
N LEU A 15 -20.47 9.72 2.09
CA LEU A 15 -19.46 10.36 2.93
C LEU A 15 -18.72 9.35 3.81
N THR A 16 -19.45 8.47 4.51
CA THR A 16 -18.81 7.46 5.35
C THR A 16 -17.96 6.50 4.52
N ALA A 17 -18.46 6.02 3.38
CA ALA A 17 -17.69 5.17 2.48
C ALA A 17 -16.39 5.84 1.98
N GLY A 18 -16.45 7.14 1.65
CA GLY A 18 -15.28 7.94 1.27
C GLY A 18 -14.24 8.03 2.39
N ILE A 19 -14.67 8.35 3.62
CA ILE A 19 -13.77 8.44 4.79
C ILE A 19 -13.14 7.07 5.11
N PHE A 20 -13.92 5.99 5.05
CA PHE A 20 -13.40 4.64 5.27
C PHE A 20 -12.37 4.23 4.20
N SER A 21 -12.63 4.55 2.93
CA SER A 21 -11.69 4.29 1.85
C SER A 21 -10.39 5.08 2.02
N ALA A 22 -10.50 6.36 2.37
CA ALA A 22 -9.35 7.23 2.67
C ALA A 22 -8.50 6.70 3.82
N ALA A 23 -9.15 6.32 4.92
CA ALA A 23 -8.48 5.77 6.09
C ALA A 23 -7.80 4.42 5.77
N TYR A 24 -8.46 3.57 4.99
CA TYR A 24 -7.88 2.32 4.53
C TYR A 24 -6.59 2.56 3.72
N VAL A 25 -6.61 3.47 2.74
CA VAL A 25 -5.44 3.75 1.89
C VAL A 25 -4.27 4.21 2.73
N ARG A 26 -4.49 5.16 3.65
CA ARG A 26 -3.44 5.66 4.55
C ARG A 26 -2.86 4.57 5.46
N ASN A 27 -3.72 3.70 6.00
CA ASN A 27 -3.27 2.63 6.89
C ASN A 27 -2.49 1.55 6.13
N ALA A 28 -2.92 1.21 4.92
CA ALA A 28 -2.22 0.24 4.07
C ALA A 28 -0.86 0.79 3.62
N ASP A 29 -0.79 2.06 3.20
CA ASP A 29 0.48 2.73 2.87
C ASP A 29 1.44 2.71 4.06
N ALA A 30 0.98 3.05 5.26
CA ALA A 30 1.79 3.00 6.47
C ALA A 30 2.30 1.58 6.77
N ARG A 31 1.41 0.58 6.70
CA ARG A 31 1.80 -0.83 6.95
C ARG A 31 2.83 -1.33 5.94
N ILE A 32 2.72 -0.93 4.67
CA ILE A 32 3.71 -1.26 3.64
C ILE A 32 5.07 -0.68 4.01
N GLN A 33 5.13 0.58 4.46
CA GLN A 33 6.39 1.21 4.86
C GLN A 33 7.00 0.55 6.10
N ASP A 34 6.17 0.22 7.10
CA ASP A 34 6.61 -0.50 8.29
C ASP A 34 7.21 -1.87 7.93
N LEU A 35 6.53 -2.64 7.07
CA LEU A 35 7.03 -3.94 6.62
C LEU A 35 8.34 -3.82 5.83
N CYS A 36 8.48 -2.83 4.96
CA CYS A 36 9.75 -2.56 4.26
C CYS A 36 10.88 -2.27 5.26
N ALA A 37 10.63 -1.46 6.29
CA ALA A 37 11.61 -1.16 7.32
C ALA A 37 12.00 -2.40 8.14
N GLU A 38 11.03 -3.21 8.56
CA GLU A 38 11.26 -4.46 9.30
C GLU A 38 12.06 -5.47 8.46
N ILE A 39 11.73 -5.64 7.18
CA ILE A 39 12.47 -6.55 6.27
C ILE A 39 13.92 -6.08 6.10
N ARG A 40 14.12 -4.77 5.96
CA ARG A 40 15.47 -4.19 5.85
C ARG A 40 16.28 -4.44 7.12
N GLU A 41 15.69 -4.25 8.31
CA GLU A 41 16.34 -4.55 9.58
C GLU A 41 16.71 -6.04 9.67
N GLN A 42 15.80 -6.93 9.27
CA GLN A 42 16.03 -8.38 9.26
C GLN A 42 17.16 -8.78 8.30
N ALA A 43 17.22 -8.18 7.12
CA ALA A 43 18.28 -8.42 6.15
C ALA A 43 19.66 -7.96 6.67
N VAL A 44 19.73 -6.79 7.32
CA VAL A 44 20.96 -6.28 7.93
C VAL A 44 21.41 -7.16 9.12
N ALA A 45 20.45 -7.63 9.92
CA ALA A 45 20.71 -8.54 11.05
C ALA A 45 20.98 -9.99 10.61
N ASN A 46 20.89 -10.29 9.31
CA ASN A 46 21.02 -11.62 8.73
C ASN A 46 20.04 -12.64 9.34
N THR A 47 18.83 -12.18 9.63
CA THR A 47 17.70 -12.97 10.12
C THR A 47 16.70 -13.23 8.99
N ASP A 48 15.96 -14.33 9.05
CA ASP A 48 15.00 -14.72 7.99
C ASP A 48 13.86 -13.70 7.82
N PRO A 49 13.75 -13.01 6.67
CA PRO A 49 12.70 -12.03 6.40
C PRO A 49 11.45 -12.62 5.73
N SER A 50 11.41 -13.93 5.49
CA SER A 50 10.40 -14.57 4.64
C SER A 50 8.96 -14.36 5.10
N ALA A 51 8.72 -14.31 6.42
CA ALA A 51 7.40 -14.04 6.97
C ALA A 51 6.91 -12.63 6.63
N ASN A 52 7.76 -11.63 6.83
CA ASN A 52 7.44 -10.23 6.57
C ASN A 52 7.32 -9.94 5.07
N ILE A 53 8.14 -10.59 4.23
CA ILE A 53 8.01 -10.52 2.76
C ILE A 53 6.65 -11.08 2.31
N ASN A 54 6.21 -12.20 2.85
CA ASN A 54 4.88 -12.76 2.53
C ASN A 54 3.75 -11.82 2.97
N GLU A 55 3.88 -11.21 4.14
CA GLU A 55 2.91 -10.22 4.62
C GLU A 55 2.90 -8.98 3.71
N LEU A 56 4.06 -8.46 3.32
CA LEU A 56 4.19 -7.32 2.41
C LEU A 56 3.52 -7.60 1.07
N CYS A 57 3.81 -8.75 0.47
CA CYS A 57 3.17 -9.19 -0.78
C CYS A 57 1.64 -9.28 -0.64
N THR A 58 1.14 -9.82 0.46
CA THR A 58 -0.30 -9.94 0.73
C THR A 58 -0.95 -8.57 0.93
N CYS A 59 -0.29 -7.71 1.71
CA CYS A 59 -0.73 -6.34 1.95
C CYS A 59 -0.84 -5.58 0.62
N TRP A 60 0.21 -5.65 -0.20
CA TRP A 60 0.23 -5.04 -1.52
C TRP A 60 -0.83 -5.60 -2.46
N GLN A 61 -1.03 -6.92 -2.53
CA GLN A 61 -2.07 -7.52 -3.38
C GLN A 61 -3.48 -7.05 -3.04
N ASN A 62 -3.76 -6.77 -1.78
CA ASN A 62 -5.04 -6.22 -1.36
C ASN A 62 -5.12 -4.72 -1.67
N HIS A 63 -4.03 -4.00 -1.40
CA HIS A 63 -3.95 -2.57 -1.60
C HIS A 63 -3.99 -2.19 -3.10
N CYS A 64 -3.30 -2.95 -3.97
CA CYS A 64 -3.20 -2.68 -5.40
C CYS A 64 -4.56 -2.78 -6.12
N LYS A 65 -5.47 -3.64 -5.63
CA LYS A 65 -6.86 -3.72 -6.13
C LYS A 65 -7.62 -2.42 -5.89
N ILE A 66 -7.35 -1.74 -4.78
CA ILE A 66 -7.99 -0.47 -4.46
C ILE A 66 -7.31 0.65 -5.23
N LEU A 67 -5.98 0.64 -5.30
CA LEU A 67 -5.21 1.60 -6.09
C LEU A 67 -5.51 1.53 -7.59
N SER A 68 -5.83 0.36 -8.15
CA SER A 68 -6.17 0.24 -9.58
C SER A 68 -7.42 1.03 -9.98
N PHE A 69 -8.27 1.42 -9.01
CA PHE A 69 -9.40 2.33 -9.26
C PHE A 69 -9.05 3.81 -9.12
N LEU A 70 -7.93 4.12 -8.45
CA LEU A 70 -7.51 5.48 -8.10
C LEU A 70 -6.38 6.00 -9.00
N GLU A 71 -5.55 5.11 -9.55
CA GLU A 71 -4.28 5.45 -10.20
C GLU A 71 -4.09 4.88 -11.60
N ASN A 72 -3.07 5.42 -12.27
CA ASN A 72 -2.63 4.90 -13.55
C ASN A 72 -2.09 3.46 -13.37
N PHE A 73 -2.77 2.52 -14.02
CA PHE A 73 -2.47 1.09 -14.03
C PHE A 73 -0.99 0.75 -14.22
N ASN A 74 -0.25 1.56 -14.98
CA ASN A 74 1.18 1.34 -15.26
C ASN A 74 2.07 1.46 -14.00
N SER A 75 1.80 2.38 -13.08
CA SER A 75 2.62 2.56 -11.87
C SER A 75 2.39 1.42 -10.88
N VAL A 76 1.14 1.01 -10.70
CA VAL A 76 0.76 -0.12 -9.83
C VAL A 76 1.30 -1.45 -10.36
N THR A 77 1.28 -1.63 -11.69
CA THR A 77 1.81 -2.85 -12.33
C THR A 77 3.33 -2.96 -12.18
N ALA A 78 4.06 -1.84 -12.31
CA ALA A 78 5.50 -1.82 -12.12
C ALA A 78 5.90 -2.22 -10.69
N ILE A 79 5.28 -1.62 -9.68
CA ILE A 79 5.55 -1.98 -8.27
C ILE A 79 5.17 -3.44 -8.00
N SER A 80 4.05 -3.92 -8.57
CA SER A 80 3.64 -5.32 -8.44
C SER A 80 4.66 -6.30 -9.01
N ALA A 81 5.31 -5.95 -10.13
CA ALA A 81 6.36 -6.76 -10.73
C ALA A 81 7.59 -6.86 -9.81
N GLU A 82 7.99 -5.74 -9.19
CA GLU A 82 9.09 -5.70 -8.24
C GLU A 82 8.77 -6.49 -6.95
N MET A 83 7.56 -6.34 -6.41
CA MET A 83 7.09 -7.12 -5.25
C MET A 83 7.13 -8.64 -5.51
N SER A 84 6.81 -9.08 -6.73
CA SER A 84 6.81 -10.50 -7.09
C SER A 84 8.19 -11.16 -7.04
N ARG A 85 9.27 -10.35 -7.05
CA ARG A 85 10.65 -10.83 -6.97
C ARG A 85 11.12 -11.05 -5.53
N LEU A 86 10.49 -10.39 -4.55
CA LEU A 86 10.92 -10.43 -3.15
C LEU A 86 11.00 -11.85 -2.55
N PRO A 87 10.05 -12.78 -2.80
CA PRO A 87 10.15 -14.13 -2.25
C PRO A 87 11.35 -14.92 -2.81
N ALA A 88 11.81 -14.62 -4.01
CA ALA A 88 13.02 -15.24 -4.56
C ALA A 88 14.29 -14.65 -3.93
N LEU A 89 14.28 -13.34 -3.64
CA LEU A 89 15.41 -12.63 -3.04
C LEU A 89 15.56 -12.88 -1.53
N SER A 90 14.53 -13.40 -0.84
CA SER A 90 14.61 -13.72 0.59
C SER A 90 15.63 -14.81 0.93
N SER A 91 16.05 -15.59 -0.08
CA SER A 91 17.05 -16.64 0.03
C SER A 91 18.35 -16.32 -0.72
N ALA A 92 18.44 -15.13 -1.31
CA ALA A 92 19.58 -14.63 -2.06
C ALA A 92 20.50 -13.76 -1.18
N ASP A 93 21.41 -13.00 -1.80
CA ASP A 93 22.29 -12.08 -1.10
C ASP A 93 21.47 -11.00 -0.35
N PRO A 94 21.69 -10.78 0.97
CA PRO A 94 21.02 -9.72 1.72
C PRO A 94 21.16 -8.33 1.10
N ALA A 95 22.26 -8.05 0.37
CA ALA A 95 22.45 -6.76 -0.29
C ALA A 95 21.41 -6.50 -1.39
N ASP A 96 21.13 -7.51 -2.22
CA ASP A 96 20.14 -7.42 -3.30
C ASP A 96 18.73 -7.23 -2.74
N LEU A 97 18.42 -7.91 -1.63
CA LEU A 97 17.13 -7.75 -0.94
C LEU A 97 16.96 -6.33 -0.39
N ILE A 98 18.00 -5.76 0.23
CA ILE A 98 17.96 -4.41 0.78
C ILE A 98 17.72 -3.38 -0.34
N GLU A 99 18.47 -3.48 -1.45
CA GLU A 99 18.30 -2.57 -2.59
C GLU A 99 16.87 -2.64 -3.16
N GLN A 100 16.34 -3.86 -3.32
CA GLN A 100 14.99 -4.07 -3.82
C GLN A 100 13.92 -3.50 -2.88
N ILE A 101 14.09 -3.66 -1.56
CA ILE A 101 13.17 -3.14 -0.55
C ILE A 101 13.22 -1.62 -0.47
N ASP A 102 14.41 -1.02 -0.51
CA ASP A 102 14.58 0.43 -0.53
C ASP A 102 13.93 1.03 -1.79
N PHE A 103 14.08 0.38 -2.95
CA PHE A 103 13.40 0.77 -4.18
C PHE A 103 11.88 0.70 -4.05
N ILE A 104 11.33 -0.41 -3.55
CA ILE A 104 9.88 -0.60 -3.39
C ILE A 104 9.29 0.40 -2.39
N SER A 105 9.96 0.60 -1.25
CA SER A 105 9.56 1.58 -0.24
C SER A 105 9.45 2.97 -0.86
N GLU A 106 10.44 3.40 -1.64
CA GLU A 106 10.44 4.70 -2.29
C GLU A 106 9.33 4.83 -3.34
N GLN A 107 9.11 3.81 -4.19
CA GLN A 107 8.02 3.83 -5.17
C GLN A 107 6.65 3.92 -4.49
N CYS A 108 6.43 3.15 -3.42
CA CYS A 108 5.20 3.21 -2.64
C CYS A 108 5.03 4.58 -1.95
N ARG A 109 6.12 5.18 -1.46
CA ARG A 109 6.10 6.53 -0.86
C ARG A 109 5.70 7.59 -1.89
N LEU A 110 6.31 7.56 -3.07
CA LEU A 110 5.98 8.47 -4.18
C LEU A 110 4.53 8.31 -4.63
N LEU A 111 4.03 7.07 -4.66
CA LEU A 111 2.63 6.79 -4.98
C LEU A 111 1.67 7.35 -3.92
N SER A 112 1.94 7.10 -2.64
CA SER A 112 1.14 7.62 -1.52
C SER A 112 1.10 9.15 -1.52
N GLN A 113 2.23 9.82 -1.77
CA GLN A 113 2.31 11.28 -1.83
C GLN A 113 1.46 11.92 -2.93
N ARG A 114 1.16 11.19 -4.01
CA ARG A 114 0.22 11.66 -5.05
C ARG A 114 -1.23 11.62 -4.57
N HIS A 115 -1.57 10.73 -3.65
CA HIS A 115 -2.93 10.57 -3.11
C HIS A 115 -3.24 11.53 -1.94
N ILE A 116 -2.24 11.85 -1.12
CA ILE A 116 -2.41 12.66 0.10
C ILE A 116 -3.11 14.02 -0.15
N PRO A 117 -2.80 14.80 -1.22
CA PRO A 117 -3.49 16.06 -1.48
C PRO A 117 -5.00 15.90 -1.75
N ASN A 118 -5.39 14.81 -2.43
CA ASN A 118 -6.79 14.56 -2.79
C ASN A 118 -7.60 13.98 -1.62
N LEU A 119 -6.95 13.27 -0.70
CA LEU A 119 -7.57 12.72 0.50
C LEU A 119 -7.71 13.75 1.63
N HIS A 120 -6.77 14.70 1.74
CA HIS A 120 -6.86 15.80 2.71
C HIS A 120 -8.01 16.77 2.42
N SER A 121 -8.44 16.88 1.16
CA SER A 121 -9.60 17.70 0.77
C SER A 121 -10.95 17.09 1.16
N LEU A 122 -10.98 15.81 1.53
CA LEU A 122 -12.21 15.05 1.86
C LEU A 122 -12.41 14.85 3.37
N LEU A 123 -11.40 15.14 4.18
CA LEU A 123 -11.43 15.12 5.65
C LEU A 123 -11.57 16.55 6.19
#